data_AF-A0A382IEW6-F1
#
_entry.id   AF-A0A382IEW6-F1
#
_cell.length_a   1.000
_cell.length_b   1.000
_cell.length_c   1.000
_cell.angle_alpha   90.00
_cell.angle_beta   90.00
_cell.angle_gamma   90.00
#
_symmetry.space_group_name_H-M   'P 1'
#
loop_
_entity.id
_entity.type
_entity.pdbx_description
1 polymer ?
#
loop_
_entity_poly.entity_id
_entity_poly.type
_entity_poly.pdbx_seq_one_letter_code
_entity_poly.pdbx_strand_id
1 'polypeptide(L)'
;ARFTTLVVEMAVLLVLIAAIEGHIAFQWLPVVLVLMVLQLLFTVGLALMISAANVYFRDIQHFLLVALQPWMFLTPILYPLNLVPADREFLGVDYRTLYQLNPMVSWAKAYRNVLYDLRFPSAERWLAILVATGVVLAVGFRVFNRLEPRMAEEV
;
A
#
# COMPACT_ATOMS: atom_id res chain seq x y z
N ALA A 1 -7.13 2.09 -15.85
CA ALA A 1 -8.42 1.62 -15.30
C ALA A 1 -8.44 1.66 -13.76
N ARG A 2 -7.58 0.92 -13.05
CA ARG A 2 -7.67 0.89 -11.56
C ARG A 2 -7.24 2.19 -10.86
N PHE A 3 -6.24 2.90 -11.38
CA PHE A 3 -5.84 4.19 -10.81
C PHE A 3 -6.91 5.27 -11.00
N THR A 4 -7.56 5.32 -12.16
CA THR A 4 -8.68 6.24 -12.41
C THR A 4 -9.85 5.95 -11.47
N THR A 5 -10.15 4.68 -11.19
CA THR A 5 -11.15 4.31 -10.18
C THR A 5 -10.75 4.82 -8.79
N LEU A 6 -9.49 4.66 -8.39
CA LEU A 6 -9.01 5.15 -7.09
C LEU A 6 -9.12 6.68 -6.96
N VAL A 7 -8.81 7.42 -8.03
CA VAL A 7 -9.00 8.89 -8.07
C VAL A 7 -10.48 9.25 -7.91
N VAL A 8 -11.38 8.53 -8.59
CA VAL A 8 -12.82 8.76 -8.49
C VAL A 8 -13.34 8.43 -7.09
N GLU A 9 -12.98 7.28 -6.53
CA GLU A 9 -13.35 6.87 -5.16
C GLU A 9 -12.87 7.89 -4.13
N MET A 10 -11.63 8.36 -4.25
CA MET A 10 -11.08 9.37 -3.35
C MET A 10 -11.78 10.72 -3.51
N ALA A 11 -12.09 11.14 -4.74
CA ALA A 11 -12.82 12.37 -4.98
C ALA A 11 -14.23 12.33 -4.36
N VAL A 12 -14.95 11.22 -4.53
CA VAL A 12 -16.26 11.01 -3.91
C VAL A 12 -16.15 11.04 -2.39
N LEU A 13 -15.15 10.35 -1.82
CA LEU A 13 -14.93 10.35 -0.36
C LEU A 13 -14.64 11.75 0.17
N LEU A 14 -13.82 12.54 -0.52
CA LEU A 14 -13.50 13.92 -0.13
C LEU A 14 -14.71 14.84 -0.17
N VAL A 15 -15.57 14.69 -1.18
CA VAL A 15 -16.84 15.44 -1.27
C VAL A 15 -17.76 15.09 -0.09
N LEU A 16 -17.85 13.81 0.28
CA LEU A 16 -18.63 13.37 1.44
C LEU A 16 -18.07 13.93 2.76
N ILE A 17 -16.76 13.89 2.95
CA ILE A 17 -16.13 14.46 4.17
C ILE A 17 -16.33 15.97 4.20
N ALA A 18 -16.17 16.67 3.08
CA ALA A 18 -16.40 18.11 2.99
C ALA A 18 -17.87 18.49 3.27
N ALA A 19 -18.83 17.63 2.91
CA ALA A 19 -20.24 17.84 3.22
C ALA A 19 -20.56 17.67 4.72
N ILE A 20 -19.79 16.86 5.45
CA ILE A 20 -20.00 16.56 6.88
C ILE A 20 -19.19 17.52 7.79
N GLU A 21 -17.89 17.68 7.51
CA GLU A 21 -16.91 18.41 8.33
C GLU A 21 -16.64 19.84 7.81
N GLY A 22 -17.23 20.21 6.67
CA GLY A 22 -17.04 21.51 6.03
C GLY A 22 -15.67 21.68 5.37
N HIS A 23 -15.22 22.93 5.24
CA HIS A 23 -14.00 23.30 4.48
C HIS A 23 -12.69 22.72 5.04
N ILE A 24 -12.71 22.25 6.29
CA ILE A 24 -11.57 21.65 7.01
C ILE A 24 -11.05 20.41 6.27
N ALA A 25 -11.89 19.70 5.52
CA ALA A 25 -11.47 18.53 4.74
C ALA A 25 -10.51 18.89 3.58
N PHE A 26 -10.66 20.07 2.97
CA PHE A 26 -9.87 20.46 1.79
C PHE A 26 -8.40 20.75 2.11
N GLN A 27 -8.08 21.15 3.35
CA GLN A 27 -6.69 21.42 3.74
C GLN A 27 -5.82 20.15 3.70
N TRP A 28 -6.43 18.97 3.79
CA TRP A 28 -5.77 17.68 3.79
C TRP A 28 -5.58 17.10 2.38
N LEU A 29 -6.21 17.71 1.37
CA LEU A 29 -6.13 17.27 -0.02
C LEU A 29 -4.69 17.11 -0.55
N PRO A 30 -3.75 18.05 -0.30
CA PRO A 30 -2.38 17.90 -0.78
C PRO A 30 -1.69 16.67 -0.17
N VAL A 31 -1.96 16.38 1.09
CA VAL A 31 -1.37 15.24 1.81
C VAL A 31 -1.89 13.92 1.24
N VAL A 32 -3.20 13.82 0.97
CA VAL A 32 -3.80 12.66 0.31
C VAL A 32 -3.20 12.43 -1.08
N LEU A 33 -3.03 13.50 -1.87
CA LEU A 33 -2.45 13.40 -3.21
C LEU A 33 -1.01 12.88 -3.18
N VAL A 34 -0.18 13.36 -2.25
CA VAL A 34 1.19 12.85 -2.07
C VAL A 34 1.17 11.36 -1.70
N LEU A 35 0.30 10.95 -0.78
CA LEU A 35 0.13 9.53 -0.43
C LEU A 35 -0.28 8.71 -1.67
N MET A 36 -1.23 9.18 -2.46
CA MET A 36 -1.67 8.48 -3.68
C MET A 36 -0.54 8.32 -4.70
N VAL A 37 0.27 9.35 -4.92
CA VAL A 37 1.42 9.28 -5.84
C VAL A 37 2.45 8.25 -5.35
N LEU A 38 2.81 8.30 -4.06
CA LEU A 38 3.75 7.34 -3.48
C LEU A 38 3.20 5.91 -3.51
N GLN A 39 1.88 5.72 -3.35
CA GLN A 39 1.24 4.41 -3.45
C GLN A 39 1.27 3.92 -4.90
N LEU A 40 1.01 4.80 -5.86
CA LEU A 40 1.13 4.46 -7.28
C LEU A 40 2.54 3.95 -7.58
N LEU A 41 3.58 4.70 -7.20
CA LEU A 41 4.97 4.29 -7.39
C LEU A 41 5.29 2.95 -6.73
N PHE A 42 4.82 2.73 -5.50
CA PHE A 42 4.98 1.46 -4.81
C PHE A 42 4.33 0.30 -5.59
N THR A 43 3.09 0.49 -6.02
CA THR A 43 2.36 -0.53 -6.78
C THR A 43 2.95 -0.79 -8.16
N VAL A 44 3.53 0.23 -8.82
CA VAL A 44 4.28 0.07 -10.07
C VAL A 44 5.52 -0.80 -9.84
N GLY A 45 6.28 -0.55 -8.77
CA GLY A 45 7.44 -1.39 -8.43
C GLY A 45 7.07 -2.86 -8.21
N LEU A 46 5.98 -3.12 -7.49
CA LEU A 46 5.44 -4.48 -7.34
C LEU A 46 4.98 -5.07 -8.68
N ALA A 47 4.25 -4.29 -9.48
CA ALA A 47 3.72 -4.73 -10.76
C ALA A 47 4.85 -5.10 -11.74
N LEU A 48 5.98 -4.37 -11.74
CA LEU A 48 7.16 -4.70 -12.54
C LEU A 48 7.78 -6.04 -12.15
N MET A 49 7.87 -6.34 -10.85
CA MET A 49 8.36 -7.66 -10.40
C MET A 49 7.42 -8.78 -10.81
N ILE A 50 6.12 -8.57 -10.59
CA ILE A 50 5.09 -9.55 -10.89
C ILE A 50 4.98 -9.79 -12.39
N SER A 51 5.03 -8.74 -13.22
CA SER A 51 4.93 -8.87 -14.67
C SER A 51 6.12 -9.66 -15.23
N ALA A 52 7.33 -9.36 -14.74
CA ALA A 52 8.54 -10.10 -15.10
C ALA A 52 8.43 -11.57 -14.71
N ALA A 53 7.93 -11.87 -13.50
CA ALA A 53 7.75 -13.24 -13.04
C ALA A 53 6.64 -13.99 -13.80
N ASN A 54 5.57 -13.30 -14.20
CA ASN A 54 4.40 -13.90 -14.85
C ASN A 54 4.70 -14.41 -16.27
N VAL A 55 5.72 -13.87 -16.95
CA VAL A 55 6.15 -14.38 -18.26
C VAL A 55 6.74 -15.79 -18.16
N TYR A 56 7.52 -16.04 -17.11
CA TYR A 56 8.06 -17.38 -16.82
C TYR A 56 7.01 -18.31 -16.19
N PHE A 57 6.15 -17.76 -15.32
CA PHE A 57 5.18 -18.52 -14.55
C PHE A 57 3.78 -17.92 -14.68
N ARG A 58 3.00 -18.45 -15.64
CA ARG A 58 1.64 -17.99 -15.94
C ARG A 58 0.67 -18.13 -14.75
N ASP A 59 0.97 -19.00 -13.79
CA ASP A 59 0.13 -19.24 -12.61
C ASP A 59 0.27 -18.17 -11.51
N ILE A 60 1.25 -17.26 -11.63
CA ILE A 60 1.45 -16.18 -10.65
C ILE A 60 0.22 -15.29 -10.54
N GLN A 61 -0.48 -15.03 -11.65
CA GLN A 61 -1.70 -14.23 -11.62
C GLN A 61 -2.78 -14.85 -10.73
N HIS A 62 -2.99 -16.17 -10.82
CA HIS A 62 -3.96 -16.87 -10.00
C HIS A 62 -3.53 -16.91 -8.53
N PHE A 63 -2.25 -17.17 -8.27
CA PHE A 63 -1.71 -17.16 -6.92
C PHE A 63 -1.87 -15.80 -6.23
N LEU A 64 -1.60 -14.70 -6.94
CA LEU A 64 -1.76 -13.36 -6.39
C LEU A 64 -3.20 -13.04 -6.00
N LEU A 65 -4.19 -13.46 -6.80
CA LEU A 65 -5.60 -13.26 -6.49
C LEU A 65 -5.97 -13.95 -5.16
N VAL A 66 -5.49 -15.17 -4.95
CA VAL A 66 -5.71 -15.93 -3.72
C VAL A 66 -4.91 -15.33 -2.55
N ALA A 67 -3.66 -14.93 -2.77
CA ALA A 67 -2.78 -14.41 -1.73
C ALA A 67 -3.21 -13.03 -1.20
N LEU A 68 -3.82 -12.19 -2.03
CA LEU A 68 -4.31 -10.87 -1.62
C LEU A 68 -5.49 -10.93 -0.65
N GLN A 69 -6.30 -12.01 -0.69
CA GLN A 69 -7.43 -12.19 0.23
C GLN A 69 -7.00 -12.26 1.70
N PRO A 70 -6.13 -13.20 2.14
CA PRO A 70 -5.63 -13.22 3.51
C PRO A 70 -4.75 -11.99 3.81
N TRP A 71 -4.06 -11.43 2.82
CA TRP A 71 -3.25 -10.21 3.01
C TRP A 71 -4.08 -9.02 3.50
N MET A 72 -5.32 -8.89 3.02
CA MET A 72 -6.25 -7.86 3.50
C MET A 72 -6.55 -8.02 5.00
N PHE A 73 -6.70 -9.25 5.50
CA PHE A 73 -6.92 -9.52 6.94
C PHE A 73 -5.66 -9.32 7.77
N LEU A 74 -4.47 -9.49 7.18
CA LEU A 74 -3.18 -9.18 7.80
C LEU A 74 -2.90 -7.67 7.87
N THR A 75 -3.69 -6.85 7.20
CA THR A 75 -3.66 -5.39 7.35
C THR A 75 -4.83 -4.95 8.25
N PRO A 76 -4.61 -4.13 9.29
CA PRO A 76 -5.68 -3.68 10.18
C PRO A 76 -6.48 -2.55 9.52
N ILE A 77 -7.17 -2.91 8.42
CA ILE A 77 -8.13 -2.05 7.71
C ILE A 77 -9.50 -2.21 8.38
N LEU A 78 -9.90 -3.45 8.64
CA LEU A 78 -11.23 -3.82 9.15
C LEU A 78 -11.35 -3.75 10.68
N TYR A 79 -10.24 -3.86 11.40
CA TYR A 79 -10.23 -3.91 12.87
C TYR A 79 -9.22 -2.93 13.47
N PRO A 80 -9.55 -2.29 14.60
CA PRO A 80 -8.61 -1.48 15.35
C PRO A 80 -7.51 -2.37 15.99
N LEU A 81 -6.29 -1.86 16.06
CA LEU A 81 -5.11 -2.59 16.57
C LEU A 81 -5.16 -2.96 18.05
N ASN A 82 -6.09 -2.37 18.80
CA ASN A 82 -6.36 -2.71 20.18
C ASN A 82 -6.97 -4.13 20.33
N LEU A 83 -7.54 -4.70 19.26
CA LEU A 83 -8.04 -6.08 19.26
C LEU A 83 -6.94 -7.12 19.00
N VAL A 84 -5.74 -6.69 18.58
CA VAL A 84 -4.60 -7.60 18.42
C VAL A 84 -3.99 -7.84 19.80
N PRO A 85 -3.97 -9.09 20.30
CA PRO A 85 -3.39 -9.42 21.60
C PRO A 85 -1.94 -8.92 21.64
N ALA A 86 -1.63 -8.05 22.61
CA ALA A 86 -0.25 -7.59 22.83
C ALA A 86 0.60 -8.69 23.49
N ASP A 87 -0.04 -9.68 24.10
CA ASP A 87 0.56 -10.67 25.00
C ASP A 87 0.88 -12.00 24.29
N ARG A 88 0.69 -12.06 22.97
CA ARG A 88 1.10 -13.20 22.17
C ARG A 88 2.36 -12.82 21.42
N GLU A 89 3.35 -13.70 21.47
CA GLU A 89 4.58 -13.67 20.70
C GLU A 89 4.53 -14.77 19.64
N PHE A 90 5.02 -14.47 18.44
CA PHE A 90 5.26 -15.49 17.42
C PHE A 90 6.76 -15.54 17.15
N LEU A 91 7.40 -16.69 17.39
CA LEU A 91 8.85 -16.86 17.19
C LEU A 91 9.70 -15.80 17.95
N GLY A 92 9.29 -15.41 19.16
CA GLY A 92 10.00 -14.42 19.99
C GLY A 92 9.88 -12.97 19.52
N VAL A 93 8.96 -12.67 18.60
CA VAL A 93 8.66 -11.31 18.14
C VAL A 93 7.21 -10.99 18.49
N ASP A 94 6.99 -9.83 19.11
CA ASP A 94 5.65 -9.31 19.39
C ASP A 94 4.83 -9.26 18.10
N TYR A 95 3.58 -9.76 18.14
CA TYR A 95 2.69 -9.66 17.00
C TYR A 95 2.55 -8.20 16.52
N ARG A 96 2.55 -7.23 17.43
CA ARG A 96 2.51 -5.80 17.08
C ARG A 96 3.69 -5.34 16.22
N THR A 97 4.88 -5.87 16.43
CA THR A 97 6.08 -5.54 15.66
C THR A 97 6.03 -6.20 14.29
N LEU A 98 5.59 -7.47 14.24
CA LEU A 98 5.30 -8.18 12.98
C LEU A 98 4.27 -7.44 12.11
N TYR A 99 3.22 -6.87 12.72
CA TYR A 99 2.25 -6.06 12.00
C TYR A 99 2.85 -4.74 11.49
N GLN A 100 3.74 -4.10 12.25
CA GLN A 100 4.38 -2.85 11.84
C GLN A 100 5.40 -3.03 10.70
N LEU A 101 5.97 -4.23 10.56
CA LEU A 101 6.84 -4.60 9.46
C LEU A 101 6.12 -4.61 8.10
N ASN A 102 4.81 -4.84 8.06
CA ASN A 102 4.06 -4.83 6.82
C ASN A 102 3.85 -3.39 6.31
N PRO A 103 4.42 -3.01 5.15
CA PRO A 103 4.33 -1.64 4.63
C PRO A 103 2.89 -1.17 4.40
N MET A 104 1.96 -2.09 4.09
CA MET A 104 0.54 -1.76 3.89
C MET A 104 -0.15 -1.26 5.16
N VAL A 105 0.36 -1.65 6.34
CA VAL A 105 -0.13 -1.13 7.62
C VAL A 105 0.22 0.35 7.76
N SER A 106 1.39 0.75 7.25
CA SER A 106 1.79 2.16 7.23
C SER A 106 0.90 2.99 6.32
N TRP A 107 0.56 2.47 5.15
CA TRP A 107 -0.39 3.06 4.21
C TRP A 107 -1.80 3.23 4.80
N ALA A 108 -2.41 2.16 5.28
CA ALA A 108 -3.79 2.18 5.79
C ALA A 108 -3.95 3.20 6.93
N LYS A 109 -2.99 3.25 7.86
CA LYS A 109 -2.98 4.23 8.94
C LYS A 109 -2.73 5.66 8.46
N ALA A 110 -1.90 5.87 7.43
CA ALA A 110 -1.67 7.21 6.89
C ALA A 110 -2.95 7.78 6.29
N TYR A 111 -3.69 6.98 5.49
CA TYR A 111 -5.00 7.39 4.97
C TYR A 111 -6.00 7.65 6.09
N ARG A 112 -6.05 6.79 7.12
CA ARG A 112 -6.93 7.02 8.28
C ARG A 112 -6.61 8.32 9.00
N ASN A 113 -5.34 8.60 9.24
CA ASN A 113 -4.93 9.83 9.92
C ASN A 113 -5.39 11.08 9.15
N VAL A 114 -5.25 11.07 7.83
CA VAL A 114 -5.54 12.24 6.99
C VAL A 114 -7.04 12.39 6.71
N LEU A 115 -7.74 11.29 6.45
CA LEU A 115 -9.14 11.32 6.02
C LEU A 115 -10.14 11.29 7.18
N TYR A 116 -9.83 10.57 8.26
CA TYR A 116 -10.76 10.40 9.40
C TYR A 116 -10.31 11.20 10.61
N ASP A 117 -9.05 11.07 11.02
CA ASP A 117 -8.56 11.76 12.22
C ASP A 117 -8.19 13.23 11.93
N LEU A 118 -8.26 13.67 10.66
CA LEU A 118 -7.89 15.01 10.18
C LEU A 118 -6.57 15.51 10.79
N ARG A 119 -5.55 14.64 10.78
CA ARG A 119 -4.23 14.90 11.36
C ARG A 119 -3.11 14.48 10.43
N PHE A 120 -1.96 15.13 10.59
CA PHE A 120 -0.79 14.80 9.80
C PHE A 120 -0.22 13.43 10.22
N PRO A 121 0.13 12.53 9.27
CA PRO A 121 0.78 11.28 9.61
C PRO A 121 2.13 11.52 10.30
N SER A 122 2.50 10.66 11.26
CA SER A 122 3.77 10.79 11.98
C SER A 122 4.98 10.71 11.04
N ALA A 123 6.08 11.37 11.40
CA ALA A 123 7.31 11.37 10.60
C ALA A 123 7.87 9.97 10.35
N GLU A 124 7.81 9.10 11.37
CA GLU A 124 8.19 7.68 11.26
C GLU A 124 7.38 6.94 10.19
N ARG A 125 6.08 7.25 10.08
CA ARG A 125 5.19 6.63 9.09
C ARG A 125 5.53 7.10 7.68
N TRP A 126 5.81 8.37 7.51
CA TRP A 126 6.29 8.92 6.24
C TRP A 126 7.61 8.28 5.83
N LEU A 127 8.56 8.17 6.75
CA LEU A 127 9.83 7.52 6.50
C LEU A 127 9.64 6.05 6.07
N ALA A 128 8.80 5.30 6.79
CA ALA A 128 8.50 3.91 6.45
C ALA A 128 7.89 3.77 5.04
N ILE A 129 6.95 4.65 4.68
CA ILE A 129 6.34 4.68 3.35
C ILE A 129 7.40 5.00 2.27
N LEU A 130 8.20 6.05 2.47
CA LEU A 130 9.21 6.47 1.51
C LEU A 130 10.28 5.40 1.29
N VAL A 131 10.77 4.79 2.36
CA VAL A 131 11.74 3.68 2.29
C VAL A 131 11.13 2.49 1.58
N ALA A 132 9.91 2.08 1.94
CA ALA A 132 9.23 0.96 1.30
C ALA A 132 9.02 1.21 -0.20
N THR A 133 8.52 2.39 -0.59
CA THR A 133 8.34 2.78 -1.99
C THR A 133 9.67 2.79 -2.75
N GLY A 134 10.71 3.42 -2.18
CA GLY A 134 12.02 3.49 -2.80
C GLY A 134 12.66 2.13 -3.02
N VAL A 135 12.62 1.26 -2.00
CA VAL A 135 13.15 -0.11 -2.07
C VAL A 135 12.39 -0.93 -3.10
N VAL A 136 11.07 -0.97 -3.03
CA VAL A 136 10.24 -1.78 -3.94
C VAL A 136 10.37 -1.33 -5.38
N LEU A 137 10.41 -0.02 -5.63
CA LEU A 137 10.59 0.50 -6.98
C LEU A 137 11.99 0.21 -7.52
N ALA A 138 13.04 0.38 -6.71
CA ALA A 138 14.41 0.10 -7.11
C ALA A 138 14.66 -1.39 -7.37
N VAL A 139 14.10 -2.27 -6.54
CA VAL A 139 14.16 -3.72 -6.75
C VAL A 139 13.35 -4.12 -7.97
N GLY A 140 12.12 -3.62 -8.10
CA GLY A 140 11.27 -3.95 -9.24
C GLY A 140 11.84 -3.53 -10.58
N PHE A 141 12.41 -2.33 -10.65
CA PHE A 141 13.09 -1.85 -11.85
C PHE A 141 14.35 -2.69 -12.18
N ARG A 142 15.15 -3.06 -11.17
CA ARG A 142 16.32 -3.94 -11.39
C ARG A 142 15.93 -5.34 -11.87
N VAL A 143 14.90 -5.93 -11.27
CA VAL A 143 14.41 -7.26 -11.64
C VAL A 143 13.87 -7.24 -13.07
N PHE A 144 13.06 -6.25 -13.40
CA PHE A 144 12.49 -6.08 -14.73
C PHE A 144 13.58 -5.92 -15.80
N ASN A 145 14.51 -4.96 -15.64
CA ASN A 145 15.59 -4.74 -16.62
C ASN A 145 16.53 -5.94 -16.77
N ARG A 146 16.68 -6.77 -15.73
CA ARG A 146 17.53 -7.97 -15.80
C ARG A 146 16.85 -9.11 -16.56
N LEU A 147 15.52 -9.16 -16.54
CA LEU A 147 14.72 -10.21 -17.18
C LEU A 147 14.23 -9.81 -18.59
N GLU A 148 14.10 -8.51 -18.87
CA GLU A 148 13.67 -7.95 -20.16
C GLU A 148 14.41 -8.55 -21.38
N PRO A 149 15.75 -8.72 -21.39
CA PRO A 149 16.44 -9.30 -22.54
C PRO A 149 16.07 -10.77 -22.82
N ARG A 150 15.77 -11.53 -21.76
CA ARG A 150 15.40 -12.95 -21.86
C ARG A 150 13.92 -13.14 -22.20
N MET A 151 13.06 -12.21 -21.75
CA MET A 151 11.64 -12.22 -22.08
C MET A 151 11.41 -12.02 -23.59
N ALA A 152 12.29 -11.30 -24.29
CA ALA A 152 12.21 -11.11 -25.74
C ALA A 152 12.51 -12.39 -26.55
N GLU A 153 13.17 -13.39 -25.97
CA GLU A 153 13.50 -14.67 -26.62
C GLU A 153 12.41 -15.75 -26.40
N GLU A 154 11.57 -15.59 -25.37
CA GLU A 154 10.55 -16.56 -24.96
C GLU A 154 9.14 -16.29 -25.51
N VAL A 155 8.93 -15.15 -26.16
CA VAL A 155 7.65 -14.73 -26.75
C VAL A 155 7.57 -15.06 -28.23
#